data_AF-A0A389MSI2-F1
#
_entry.id   AF-A0A389MSI2-F1
#
_cell.length_a   1.000
_cell.length_b   1.000
_cell.length_c   1.000
_cell.angle_alpha   90.00
_cell.angle_beta   90.00
_cell.angle_gamma   90.00
#
_symmetry.space_group_name_H-M   'P 1'
#
loop_
_entity.id
_entity.type
_entity.pdbx_description
1 polymer ?
#
loop_
_entity_poly.entity_id
_entity_poly.type
_entity_poly.pdbx_seq_one_letter_code
_entity_poly.pdbx_strand_id
1 'polypeptide(L)' 'MTEQVGERPEPARVAIEEPWERAYWARRFMVPVERIEAAVAQVGGDPATVAAHLGREWPGHEPLV' A
#
# COMPACT_ATOMS: atom_id res chain seq x y z
N MET A 1 -10.43 -18.48 19.54
CA MET A 1 -10.09 -17.27 18.75
C MET A 1 -8.74 -17.55 18.10
N THR A 2 -8.75 -18.09 16.89
CA THR A 2 -7.53 -18.36 16.14
C THR A 2 -7.12 -17.06 15.46
N GLU A 3 -6.15 -16.36 16.04
CA GLU A 3 -5.39 -15.34 15.34
C GLU A 3 -4.64 -16.03 14.20
N GLN A 4 -5.23 -15.98 13.01
CA GLN A 4 -4.53 -16.33 11.80
C GLN A 4 -3.45 -15.28 11.54
N VAL A 5 -2.28 -15.49 12.13
CA VAL A 5 -1.03 -14.89 11.67
C VAL A 5 -0.58 -15.70 10.45
N GLY A 6 -1.47 -15.79 9.46
CA GLY A 6 -1.09 -16.25 8.13
C GLY A 6 -0.22 -15.16 7.53
N GLU A 7 0.92 -15.56 7.00
CA GLU A 7 1.73 -14.82 6.05
C GLU A 7 0.79 -14.25 4.97
N ARG A 8 0.27 -13.04 5.22
CA ARG A 8 -0.71 -12.42 4.34
C ARG A 8 0.07 -12.04 3.09
N PRO A 9 -0.26 -12.61 1.92
CA PRO A 9 0.44 -12.26 0.69
C PRO A 9 0.41 -10.74 0.58
N GLU A 10 1.59 -10.16 0.38
CA GLU A 10 1.71 -8.72 0.25
C GLU A 10 0.67 -8.26 -0.76
N PRO A 11 -0.23 -7.34 -0.38
CA PRO A 11 -1.33 -6.98 -1.26
C PRO A 11 -0.72 -6.41 -2.53
N ALA A 12 -0.94 -7.12 -3.64
CA ALA A 12 -0.41 -6.76 -4.97
C ALA A 12 -0.90 -5.38 -5.45
N ARG A 13 -1.90 -4.82 -4.75
CA ARG A 13 -2.49 -3.49 -4.95
C ARG A 13 -2.56 -2.74 -3.62
N VAL A 14 -2.48 -1.42 -3.68
CA VAL A 14 -2.86 -0.51 -2.59
C VAL A 14 -4.36 -0.60 -2.35
N ALA A 15 -4.76 -1.59 -1.57
CA ALA A 15 -6.10 -1.69 -1.04
C ALA A 15 -6.24 -0.73 0.17
N ILE A 16 -7.40 -0.06 0.22
CA ILE A 16 -7.77 0.90 1.27
C ILE A 16 -9.14 0.55 1.87
N GLU A 17 -9.60 -0.68 1.61
CA GLU A 17 -10.93 -1.16 2.01
C GLU A 17 -10.99 -1.31 3.53
N GLU A 18 -9.91 -1.86 4.11
CA GLU A 18 -9.77 -2.04 5.53
C GLU A 18 -8.93 -0.92 6.18
N PRO A 19 -9.25 -0.51 7.42
CA PRO A 19 -8.48 0.51 8.13
C PRO A 19 -7.02 0.09 8.40
N TRP A 20 -6.74 -1.21 8.53
CA TRP A 20 -5.37 -1.70 8.75
C TRP A 20 -4.51 -1.62 7.48
N GLU A 21 -5.08 -1.75 6.30
CA GLU A 21 -4.36 -1.61 5.02
C GLU A 21 -3.91 -0.17 4.81
N ARG A 22 -4.83 0.77 5.06
CA ARG A 22 -4.53 2.20 5.06
C ARG A 22 -3.38 2.54 6.00
N ALA A 23 -3.39 2.01 7.21
CA ALA A 23 -2.30 2.19 8.18
C ALA A 23 -0.99 1.54 7.72
N TYR A 24 -1.03 0.37 7.08
CA TYR A 24 0.15 -0.30 6.50
C TYR A 24 0.78 0.59 5.42
N TRP A 25 -0.01 1.06 4.45
CA TRP A 25 0.48 1.90 3.36
C TRP A 25 0.96 3.26 3.86
N ALA A 26 0.29 3.86 4.84
CA ALA A 26 0.72 5.12 5.46
C ALA A 26 2.11 5.01 6.08
N ARG A 27 2.40 3.87 6.73
CA ARG A 27 3.73 3.57 7.27
C ARG A 27 4.75 3.29 6.16
N ARG A 28 4.37 2.53 5.13
CA ARG A 28 5.24 2.16 4.00
C ARG A 28 5.69 3.36 3.18
N PHE A 29 4.74 4.22 2.80
CA PHE A 29 5.00 5.44 2.04
C PHE A 29 5.38 6.62 2.92
N MET A 30 5.31 6.47 4.25
CA MET A 30 5.53 7.54 5.23
C MET A 30 4.74 8.82 4.87
N VAL A 31 3.45 8.64 4.57
CA VAL A 31 2.51 9.73 4.27
C VAL A 31 1.19 9.47 5.02
N PRO A 32 0.40 10.51 5.32
CA PRO A 32 -0.89 10.32 5.97
C PRO A 32 -1.86 9.52 5.10
N VAL A 33 -2.76 8.77 5.76
CA VAL A 33 -3.77 7.91 5.11
C VAL A 33 -4.57 8.68 4.07
N GLU A 34 -4.99 9.91 4.37
CA GLU A 34 -5.76 10.76 3.46
C GLU A 34 -5.05 11.01 2.13
N ARG A 35 -3.71 11.14 2.14
CA ARG A 35 -2.90 11.30 0.92
C ARG A 35 -2.85 10.01 0.10
N ILE A 36 -2.87 8.86 0.77
CA ILE A 36 -2.91 7.56 0.08
C ILE A 36 -4.28 7.35 -0.54
N GLU A 37 -5.35 7.61 0.20
CA GLU A 37 -6.72 7.50 -0.33
C GLU A 37 -6.91 8.42 -1.54
N ALA A 38 -6.43 9.66 -1.46
CA ALA A 38 -6.47 10.60 -2.58
C ALA A 38 -5.62 10.12 -3.77
N ALA A 39 -4.42 9.59 -3.54
CA ALA A 39 -3.57 9.06 -4.60
C ALA A 39 -4.23 7.84 -5.27
N VAL A 40 -4.72 6.87 -4.49
CA VAL A 40 -5.41 5.68 -4.99
C VAL A 40 -6.66 6.05 -5.79
N ALA A 41 -7.41 7.07 -5.37
CA ALA A 41 -8.56 7.57 -6.11
C ALA A 41 -8.17 8.22 -7.46
N GLN A 42 -6.99 8.83 -7.56
CA GLN A 42 -6.52 9.49 -8.78
C GLN A 42 -5.80 8.56 -9.76
N VAL A 43 -4.94 7.67 -9.26
CA VAL A 43 -4.07 6.84 -10.10
C VAL A 43 -4.38 5.35 -10.03
N GLY A 44 -5.36 4.95 -9.22
CA GLY A 44 -5.75 3.57 -9.01
C GLY A 44 -4.95 2.88 -7.89
N GLY A 45 -5.27 1.60 -7.65
CA GLY A 45 -4.66 0.80 -6.59
C GLY A 45 -3.27 0.26 -6.90
N ASP A 46 -2.55 0.78 -7.90
CA ASP A 46 -1.22 0.27 -8.23
C ASP A 46 -0.15 0.95 -7.35
N PRO A 47 0.63 0.21 -6.53
CA PRO A 47 1.55 0.81 -5.58
C PRO A 47 2.71 1.56 -6.22
N ALA A 48 3.19 1.12 -7.38
CA ALA A 48 4.24 1.83 -8.11
C ALA A 48 3.71 3.17 -8.64
N THR A 49 2.49 3.18 -9.17
CA THR A 49 1.84 4.39 -9.66
C THR A 49 1.50 5.36 -8.53
N VAL A 50 0.97 4.86 -7.41
CA VAL A 50 0.69 5.65 -6.20
C VAL A 50 1.98 6.26 -5.65
N ALA A 51 3.07 5.50 -5.58
CA ALA A 51 4.37 6.01 -5.13
C ALA A 51 4.88 7.12 -6.06
N ALA A 52 4.82 6.90 -7.38
CA ALA A 52 5.20 7.89 -8.38
C ALA A 52 4.38 9.19 -8.25
N HIS A 53 3.07 9.06 -8.02
CA HIS A 53 2.19 10.20 -7.76
C HIS A 53 2.54 10.94 -6.46
N LEU A 54 2.93 10.20 -5.42
CA LEU A 54 3.37 10.75 -4.14
C LEU A 54 4.83 11.27 -4.18
N GLY A 55 5.54 11.11 -5.30
CA GLY A 55 6.97 11.47 -5.41
C GLY A 55 7.87 10.61 -4.50
N ARG A 56 7.42 9.41 -4.15
CA ARG A 56 8.14 8.44 -3.32
C ARG A 56 8.72 7.35 -4.20
N GLU A 57 9.89 6.87 -3.81
CA GLU A 57 10.44 5.64 -4.37
C GLU A 57 9.62 4.45 -3.88
N TRP A 58 9.03 3.70 -4.81
CA TRP A 58 8.48 2.39 -4.52
C TRP A 58 9.65 1.40 -4.53
N PRO A 59 10.05 0.82 -3.38
CA PRO A 59 11.13 -0.15 -3.34
C PRO A 59 10.78 -1.46 -4.05
N GLY A 60 9.56 -1.61 -4.61
CA GLY A 60 9.15 -2.84 -5.27
C GLY A 60 8.90 -3.97 -4.28
N HIS A 61 8.29 -5.03 -4.79
CA HIS A 61 8.66 -6.38 -4.37
C HIS A 61 10.00 -6.65 -5.05
N GLU A 62 11.04 -6.98 -4.29
CA GLU A 62 12.32 -7.44 -4.85
C GLU A 62 11.97 -8.56 -5.85
N PRO A 63 12.28 -8.44 -7.16
CA PRO A 63 12.02 -9.54 -8.05
C PRO A 63 12.82 -10.72 -7.50
N LEU A 64 12.12 -11.78 -7.08
CA LEU A 64 12.73 -13.08 -6.83
C LEU A 64 13.37 -13.51 -8.16
N VAL A 65 14.65 -13.17 -8.30
CA VAL A 65 15.55 -13.67 -9.34
C VAL A 65 16.14 -15.00 -8.90
#